data_AF-A0A0R1XEW1-F1
#
_entry.id   AF-A0A0R1XEW1-F1
#
_cell.length_a   1.000
_cell.length_b   1.000
_cell.length_c   1.000
_cell.angle_alpha   90.00
_cell.angle_beta   90.00
_cell.angle_gamma   90.00
#
_symmetry.space_group_name_H-M   'P 1'
#
loop_
_entity.id
_entity.type
_entity.pdbx_description
1 polymer ?
#
loop_
_entity_poly.entity_id
_entity_poly.type
_entity_poly.pdbx_seq_one_letter_code
_entity_poly.pdbx_strand_id
1 'polypeptide(L)'
;MVSAVPGTIIDEIWHIIDDYLQGVLPLENVLNFAFSNRSGKLTITFSEDGTDVTMGFDTPYAYASQLPKTVVAYDDGQSQTIILPSEIQ
;
A
#
# COMPACT_ATOMS: atom_id res chain seq x y z
N MET A 1 -13.86 -8.60 -0.01
CA MET A 1 -13.33 -9.65 -0.93
C MET A 1 -12.17 -9.04 -1.69
N VAL A 2 -10.95 -9.53 -1.45
CA VAL A 2 -9.63 -9.21 -2.07
C VAL A 2 -9.59 -9.23 -3.63
N SER A 3 -10.75 -9.31 -4.30
CA SER A 3 -10.95 -9.40 -5.75
C SER A 3 -10.54 -8.15 -6.56
N ALA A 4 -10.27 -7.00 -5.93
CA ALA A 4 -10.05 -5.73 -6.65
C ALA A 4 -8.57 -5.43 -6.99
N VAL A 5 -7.60 -6.05 -6.29
CA VAL A 5 -6.18 -5.76 -6.48
C VAL A 5 -5.46 -6.99 -7.05
N PRO A 6 -4.78 -6.88 -8.21
CA PRO A 6 -3.94 -7.94 -8.75
C PRO A 6 -2.87 -8.39 -7.74
N GLY A 7 -2.62 -9.71 -7.67
CA GLY A 7 -1.59 -10.27 -6.78
C GLY A 7 -0.21 -9.63 -6.96
N THR A 8 0.17 -9.28 -8.18
CA THR A 8 1.46 -8.60 -8.45
C THR A 8 1.56 -7.22 -7.81
N ILE A 9 0.45 -6.50 -7.63
CA ILE A 9 0.44 -5.21 -6.91
C ILE A 9 0.50 -5.44 -5.40
N ILE A 10 -0.11 -6.53 -4.90
CA ILE A 10 0.01 -6.95 -3.50
C ILE A 10 1.47 -7.29 -3.18
N ASP A 11 2.12 -8.07 -4.04
CA ASP A 11 3.54 -8.43 -3.91
C ASP A 11 4.44 -7.18 -3.94
N GLU A 12 4.14 -6.21 -4.80
CA GLU A 12 4.86 -4.93 -4.85
C GLU A 12 4.73 -4.14 -3.54
N ILE A 13 3.55 -4.14 -2.91
CA ILE A 13 3.36 -3.46 -1.61
C ILE A 13 4.23 -4.12 -0.53
N TRP A 14 4.28 -5.46 -0.47
CA TRP A 14 5.16 -6.16 0.46
C TRP A 14 6.63 -5.83 0.21
N HIS A 15 7.05 -5.84 -1.06
CA HIS A 15 8.39 -5.42 -1.43
C HIS A 15 8.69 -3.98 -0.99
N ILE A 16 7.73 -3.06 -1.11
CA ILE A 16 7.91 -1.67 -0.65
C ILE A 16 8.13 -1.63 0.87
N ILE A 17 7.34 -2.39 1.64
CA ILE A 17 7.44 -2.46 3.09
C ILE A 17 8.81 -3.01 3.50
N ASP A 18 9.19 -4.17 2.96
CA ASP A 18 10.40 -4.89 3.38
C ASP A 18 11.68 -4.13 3.03
N ASP A 19 11.76 -3.56 1.82
CA ASP A 19 13.02 -3.01 1.30
C ASP A 19 13.22 -1.51 1.62
N TYR A 20 12.13 -0.75 1.83
CA TYR A 20 12.23 0.71 1.94
C TYR A 20 11.67 1.29 3.25
N LEU A 21 10.73 0.59 3.90
CA LEU A 21 10.04 1.14 5.07
C LEU A 21 10.52 0.48 6.37
N GLN A 22 10.55 -0.85 6.41
CA GLN A 22 10.92 -1.61 7.59
C GLN A 22 12.40 -1.38 7.94
N GLY A 23 12.66 -1.09 9.22
CA GLY A 23 14.01 -0.79 9.71
C GLY A 23 14.52 0.62 9.37
N VAL A 24 13.81 1.37 8.53
CA VAL A 24 14.09 2.79 8.22
C VAL A 24 13.17 3.71 9.03
N LEU A 25 11.89 3.35 9.14
CA LEU A 25 10.87 4.09 9.89
C LEU A 25 10.31 3.24 11.04
N PRO A 26 9.89 3.86 12.15
CA PRO A 26 9.08 3.20 13.16
C PRO A 26 7.63 3.10 12.67
N LEU A 27 7.30 2.03 11.96
CA LEU A 27 6.01 1.84 11.29
C LEU A 27 4.87 1.59 12.28
N GLU A 28 3.72 2.22 12.01
CA GLU A 28 2.47 1.95 12.71
C GLU A 28 1.85 0.62 12.29
N ASN A 29 0.83 0.16 13.01
CA ASN A 29 0.14 -1.09 12.69
C ASN A 29 -0.79 -0.98 11.47
N VAL A 30 -1.06 0.24 10.99
CA VAL A 30 -1.87 0.52 9.79
C VAL A 30 -1.07 1.40 8.85
N LEU A 31 -0.66 0.82 7.72
CA LEU A 31 0.08 1.52 6.66
C LEU A 31 -0.84 1.74 5.47
N ASN A 32 -1.00 2.98 5.02
CA ASN A 32 -1.86 3.31 3.88
C ASN A 32 -1.06 3.32 2.58
N PHE A 33 -1.62 2.71 1.55
CA PHE A 33 -1.05 2.69 0.20
C PHE A 33 -2.10 3.21 -0.79
N ALA A 34 -1.95 4.47 -1.20
CA ALA A 34 -2.82 5.10 -2.18
C ALA A 34 -2.31 4.83 -3.61
N PHE A 35 -3.22 4.49 -4.51
CA PHE A 35 -2.91 4.25 -5.92
C PHE A 35 -3.28 5.47 -6.75
N SER A 36 -2.33 5.92 -7.58
CA SER A 36 -2.53 7.06 -8.47
C SER A 36 -2.00 6.79 -9.86
N ASN A 37 -2.55 7.51 -10.84
CA ASN A 37 -2.11 7.45 -12.21
C ASN A 37 -1.09 8.55 -12.48
N ARG A 38 0.13 8.17 -12.82
CA ARG A 38 1.17 9.08 -13.30
C ARG A 38 1.57 8.69 -14.72
N SER A 39 1.04 9.43 -15.69
CA SER A 39 1.34 9.22 -17.13
C SER A 39 1.04 7.81 -17.64
N GLY A 40 -0.05 7.19 -17.16
CA GLY A 40 -0.48 5.84 -17.53
C GLY A 40 0.12 4.73 -16.65
N LYS A 41 1.06 5.07 -15.76
CA LYS A 41 1.68 4.14 -14.81
C LYS A 41 1.10 4.28 -13.42
N LEU A 42 1.14 3.18 -12.68
CA LEU A 42 0.74 3.14 -11.28
C LEU A 42 1.87 3.75 -10.42
N THR A 43 1.52 4.77 -9.65
CA THR A 43 2.35 5.26 -8.53
C THR A 43 1.63 4.87 -7.24
N ILE A 44 2.37 4.22 -6.33
CA ILE A 44 1.90 3.83 -5.00
C ILE A 44 2.45 4.84 -4.00
N THR A 45 1.58 5.49 -3.23
CA THR A 45 1.98 6.44 -2.20
C THR A 45 1.74 5.86 -0.82
N PHE A 46 2.81 5.72 -0.04
CA PHE A 46 2.78 5.36 1.37
C PHE A 46 2.46 6.59 2.24
N SER A 47 1.63 6.35 3.26
CA SER A 47 1.41 7.25 4.40
C SER A 47 0.91 6.47 5.62
N GLU A 48 1.14 6.97 6.82
CA GLU A 48 0.59 6.42 8.06
C GLU A 48 0.10 7.54 8.98
N ASP A 49 -0.72 7.19 9.97
CA ASP A 49 -1.16 8.17 10.96
C ASP A 49 -0.01 8.50 11.93
N GLY A 50 -0.01 9.69 12.51
CA GLY A 50 0.99 10.09 13.51
C GLY A 50 2.28 10.69 12.95
N THR A 51 2.46 10.74 11.63
CA THR A 51 3.59 11.40 10.97
C THR A 51 3.18 12.05 9.64
N ASP A 52 3.90 13.10 9.24
CA ASP A 52 3.74 13.75 7.92
C ASP A 52 4.60 13.09 6.83
N VAL A 53 5.27 11.97 7.15
CA VAL A 53 6.10 11.24 6.20
C VAL A 53 5.22 10.59 5.14
N THR A 54 5.47 10.96 3.89
CA THR A 54 4.84 10.37 2.71
C THR A 54 5.91 10.00 1.69
N MET A 55 5.74 8.85 1.03
CA MET A 55 6.69 8.36 0.03
C MET A 55 5.95 7.86 -1.20
N GLY A 56 6.30 8.37 -2.38
CA GLY A 56 5.74 7.95 -3.65
C GLY A 56 6.68 7.01 -4.39
N PHE A 57 6.18 5.84 -4.77
CA PHE A 57 6.90 4.80 -5.50
C PHE A 57 6.31 4.68 -6.90
N ASP A 58 7.09 5.04 -7.92
CA ASP A 58 6.72 4.82 -9.31
C ASP A 58 6.96 3.35 -9.67
N THR A 59 5.92 2.67 -10.14
CA THR A 59 6.00 1.25 -10.49
C THR A 59 6.07 1.05 -12.01
N PRO A 60 6.54 -0.11 -12.51
CA PRO A 60 6.45 -0.44 -13.93
C PRO A 60 5.04 -0.81 -14.39
N TYR A 61 4.08 -0.98 -13.46
CA TYR A 61 2.73 -1.44 -13.77
C TYR A 61 1.87 -0.33 -14.39
N ALA A 62 0.93 -0.72 -15.26
CA ALA A 62 -0.06 0.20 -15.81
C ALA A 62 -1.13 0.53 -14.76
N TYR A 63 -1.54 1.80 -14.68
CA TYR A 63 -2.65 2.18 -13.82
C TYR A 63 -3.98 1.66 -14.38
N ALA A 64 -4.80 1.10 -13.50
CA ALA A 64 -6.11 0.56 -13.81
C ALA A 64 -7.18 1.31 -13.00
N SER A 65 -8.19 1.88 -13.67
CA SER A 65 -9.25 2.63 -12.98
C SER A 65 -10.15 1.78 -12.08
N GLN A 66 -10.14 0.46 -12.29
CA GLN A 66 -10.82 -0.50 -11.42
C GLN A 66 -10.08 -0.80 -10.09
N LEU A 67 -8.83 -0.34 -9.94
CA LEU A 67 -8.12 -0.45 -8.68
C LEU A 67 -8.84 0.37 -7.60
N PRO A 68 -8.85 -0.09 -6.34
CA PRO A 68 -9.30 0.74 -5.24
C PRO A 68 -8.42 1.99 -5.14
N LYS A 69 -8.95 3.07 -4.54
CA LYS A 69 -8.14 4.29 -4.34
C LYS A 69 -6.99 4.06 -3.36
N THR A 70 -7.25 3.25 -2.35
CA THR A 70 -6.32 2.98 -1.25
C THR A 70 -6.53 1.56 -0.76
N VAL A 71 -5.43 0.91 -0.39
CA VAL A 71 -5.42 -0.28 0.46
C VAL A 71 -4.61 0.00 1.71
N VAL A 72 -4.78 -0.83 2.73
CA VAL A 72 -3.97 -0.79 3.93
C VAL A 72 -3.20 -2.09 4.10
N ALA A 73 -1.96 -2.01 4.58
CA ALA A 73 -1.33 -3.13 5.26
C ALA A 73 -1.64 -3.01 6.75
N TYR A 74 -2.35 -4.01 7.27
CA TYR A 74 -2.75 -4.08 8.67
C TYR A 74 -1.96 -5.18 9.37
N ASP A 75 -1.34 -4.85 10.49
CA ASP A 75 -0.67 -5.78 11.41
C ASP A 75 -1.48 -5.92 12.70
N ASP A 76 -1.98 -7.13 12.98
CA ASP A 76 -2.71 -7.45 14.22
C ASP A 76 -1.80 -7.94 15.36
N GLY A 77 -0.48 -7.93 15.14
CA GLY A 77 0.55 -8.46 16.03
C GLY A 77 0.82 -9.96 15.87
N GLN A 78 0.04 -10.68 15.06
CA GLN A 78 0.25 -12.08 14.72
C GLN A 78 0.46 -12.29 13.22
N SER A 79 -0.21 -11.49 12.40
CA SER A 79 -0.22 -11.58 10.95
C SER A 79 -0.37 -10.21 10.31
N GLN A 80 0.25 -10.04 9.15
CA GLN A 80 0.14 -8.84 8.34
C GLN A 80 -0.71 -9.15 7.10
N THR A 81 -1.72 -8.32 6.84
CA THR A 81 -2.67 -8.54 5.74
C THR A 81 -2.94 -7.26 4.95
N ILE A 82 -3.04 -7.36 3.63
CA ILE A 82 -3.51 -6.26 2.78
C ILE A 82 -5.04 -6.31 2.67
N ILE A 83 -5.71 -5.25 3.11
CA ILE A 83 -7.18 -5.13 3.09
C ILE A 83 -7.62 -3.75 2.58
N LEU A 84 -8.91 -3.60 2.25
CA LEU A 84 -9.47 -2.28 2.00
C LEU A 84 -9.65 -1.52 3.32
N PRO A 85 -9.54 -0.17 3.34
CA PRO A 85 -9.78 0.61 4.57
C PRO A 85 -11.16 0.35 5.19
N SER A 86 -12.17 0.07 4.38
CA SER A 86 -13.53 -0.26 4.84
C SER A 86 -13.67 -1.64 5.48
N GLU A 87 -12.64 -2.49 5.38
CA GLU A 87 -12.60 -3.83 5.98
C GLU A 87 -11.90 -3.83 7.35
N ILE A 88 -11.32 -2.69 7.78
CA ILE A 88 -10.86 -2.49 9.16
C ILE A 88 -12.12 -2.35 10.05
N GLN A 89 -12.31 -3.27 11.00
CA GLN A 89 -13.41 -3.27 11.98
C GLN A 89 -13.02 -2.64 13.31
#